data_AF-A0A7I9XPV4-F1
#
_entry.id   AF-A0A7I9XPV4-F1
#
_cell.length_a   1.000
_cell.length_b   1.000
_cell.length_c   1.000
_cell.angle_alpha   90.00
_cell.angle_beta   90.00
_cell.angle_gamma   90.00
#
_symmetry.space_group_name_H-M   'P 1'
#
loop_
_entity.id
_entity.type
_entity.pdbx_description
1 polymer ?
#
loop_
_entity_poly.entity_id
_entity_poly.type
_entity_poly.pdbx_seq_one_letter_code
_entity_poly.pdbx_strand_id
1 'polypeptide(L)'
;MTGQNDEEVRRAIRDAMDRLIAGKPLHSDGKLTVKSLAEESRVKRWLLTHRHTDLQDEFRARIANTNTEPPILLMLRRETADAQARVRALTADVSALTVTIHGLERIIQVLALENRELRWSRAQSDKIVPLRPAERHNPTVK
;
A
#
# COMPACT_ATOMS: atom_id res chain seq x y z
N MET A 1 11.48 -3.44 60.23
CA MET A 1 10.64 -2.52 59.43
C MET A 1 11.19 -2.26 58.02
N THR A 2 12.50 -2.38 57.74
CA THR A 2 13.08 -2.14 56.41
C THR A 2 12.76 -3.20 55.34
N GLY A 3 12.46 -4.45 55.74
CA GLY A 3 12.15 -5.54 54.79
C GLY A 3 10.75 -5.47 54.18
N GLN A 4 9.75 -4.96 54.91
CA GLN A 4 8.38 -4.82 54.39
C GLN A 4 8.30 -3.76 53.28
N ASN A 5 8.98 -2.64 53.46
CA ASN A 5 9.06 -1.58 52.46
C ASN A 5 9.83 -2.05 51.19
N ASP A 6 10.83 -2.92 51.36
CA ASP A 6 11.56 -3.49 50.20
C ASP A 6 10.67 -4.41 49.36
N GLU A 7 9.88 -5.27 49.99
CA GLU A 7 8.98 -6.17 49.26
C GLU A 7 7.82 -5.41 48.58
N GLU A 8 7.28 -4.37 49.22
CA GLU A 8 6.29 -3.48 48.60
C GLU A 8 6.86 -2.79 47.35
N VAL A 9 8.10 -2.31 47.42
CA VAL A 9 8.81 -1.73 46.28
C VAL A 9 9.04 -2.76 45.18
N ARG A 10 9.47 -3.98 45.51
CA ARG A 10 9.67 -5.06 44.54
C ARG A 10 8.35 -5.42 43.84
N ARG A 11 7.25 -5.45 44.57
CA ARG A 11 5.91 -5.68 44.01
C ARG A 11 5.50 -4.55 43.07
N ALA A 12 5.68 -3.28 43.47
CA ALA A 12 5.37 -2.14 42.61
C ALA A 12 6.18 -2.14 41.31
N ILE A 13 7.45 -2.57 41.36
CA ILE A 13 8.30 -2.74 40.19
C ILE A 13 7.78 -3.85 39.27
N ARG A 14 7.42 -5.02 39.81
CA ARG A 14 6.86 -6.13 39.00
C ARG A 14 5.53 -5.75 38.33
N ASP A 15 4.62 -5.13 39.07
CA ASP A 15 3.34 -4.67 38.52
C ASP A 15 3.56 -3.63 37.40
N ALA A 16 4.57 -2.76 37.53
CA ALA A 16 4.96 -1.82 36.50
C ALA A 16 5.58 -2.50 35.27
N MET A 17 6.38 -3.55 35.45
CA MET A 17 6.88 -4.36 34.32
C MET A 17 5.74 -4.96 33.51
N ASP A 18 4.77 -5.58 34.19
CA ASP A 18 3.63 -6.22 33.52
C ASP A 18 2.82 -5.19 32.72
N ARG A 19 2.57 -4.00 33.28
CA ARG A 19 1.90 -2.90 32.56
C ARG A 19 2.68 -2.41 31.35
N LEU A 20 3.99 -2.22 31.48
CA LEU A 20 4.86 -1.77 30.39
C LEU A 20 4.92 -2.78 29.26
N ILE A 21 5.09 -4.06 29.58
CA ILE A 21 5.14 -5.15 28.60
C ILE A 21 3.78 -5.33 27.92
N ALA A 22 2.68 -5.17 28.65
CA ALA A 22 1.32 -5.20 28.10
C ALA A 22 0.94 -3.95 27.27
N GLY A 23 1.83 -2.95 27.18
CA GLY A 23 1.58 -1.71 26.44
C GLY A 23 0.54 -0.78 27.08
N LYS A 24 0.32 -0.88 28.40
CA LYS A 24 -0.63 -0.06 29.15
C LYS A 24 0.07 0.76 30.25
N PRO A 25 1.02 1.66 29.90
CA PRO A 25 1.71 2.50 30.88
C PRO A 25 0.75 3.51 31.52
N LEU A 26 0.95 3.80 32.81
CA LEU A 26 0.17 4.78 33.56
C LEU A 26 0.96 6.06 33.89
N HIS A 27 2.28 5.94 34.06
CA HIS A 27 3.12 7.07 34.52
C HIS A 27 4.35 7.30 33.63
N SER A 28 4.57 6.45 32.64
CA SER A 28 5.73 6.49 31.75
C SER A 28 5.34 6.72 30.29
N ASP A 29 6.34 6.97 29.44
CA ASP A 29 6.20 7.13 28.00
C ASP A 29 5.94 5.81 27.24
N GLY A 30 5.78 4.69 27.95
CA GLY A 30 5.49 3.37 27.36
C GLY A 30 6.69 2.70 26.70
N LYS A 31 7.89 3.29 26.78
CA LYS A 31 9.08 2.66 26.22
C LYS A 31 9.57 1.52 27.11
N LEU A 32 10.07 0.44 26.51
CA LEU A 32 10.65 -0.69 27.23
C LEU A 32 12.09 -0.41 27.68
N THR A 33 12.27 0.62 28.52
CA THR A 33 13.58 1.03 29.06
C THR A 33 13.59 1.03 30.58
N VAL A 34 14.78 0.87 31.20
CA VAL A 34 14.93 0.94 32.67
C VAL A 34 14.50 2.29 33.24
N LYS A 35 14.63 3.37 32.45
CA LYS A 35 14.15 4.70 32.84
C LYS A 35 12.62 4.72 32.93
N SER A 36 11.94 4.24 31.87
CA SER A 36 10.48 4.17 31.83
C SER A 36 9.93 3.23 32.91
N LEU A 37 10.63 2.13 33.23
CA LEU A 37 10.26 1.25 34.35
C LEU A 37 10.34 1.97 35.71
N ALA A 38 11.37 2.78 35.92
CA ALA A 38 11.51 3.56 37.14
C ALA A 38 10.37 4.59 37.29
N GLU A 39 10.04 5.28 36.19
CA GLU A 39 8.92 6.23 36.13
C GLU A 39 7.57 5.52 36.35
N GLU A 40 7.36 4.36 35.72
CA GLU A 40 6.11 3.58 35.81
C GLU A 40 5.85 3.02 37.21
N SER A 41 6.90 2.56 37.89
CA SER A 41 6.85 2.06 39.27
C SER A 41 6.95 3.16 40.32
N ARG A 42 7.17 4.42 39.88
CA ARG A 42 7.41 5.59 40.75
C ARG A 42 8.57 5.41 41.72
N VAL A 43 9.59 4.65 41.33
CA VAL A 43 10.83 4.44 42.11
C VAL A 43 12.00 5.20 41.48
N LYS A 44 13.02 5.50 42.27
CA LYS A 44 14.24 6.12 41.74
C LYS A 44 15.00 5.11 40.89
N ARG A 45 15.47 5.53 39.69
CA ARG A 45 16.25 4.67 38.78
C ARG A 45 17.47 4.01 39.44
N TRP A 46 18.14 4.71 40.36
CA TRP A 46 19.29 4.17 41.11
C TRP A 46 18.95 2.88 41.88
N LEU A 47 17.71 2.74 42.35
CA LEU A 47 17.25 1.55 43.07
C LEU A 47 17.28 0.31 42.17
N LEU A 48 16.88 0.44 40.90
CA LEU A 48 16.92 -0.64 39.92
C LEU A 48 18.35 -1.03 39.51
N THR A 49 19.29 -0.07 39.53
CA THR A 49 20.67 -0.33 39.10
C THR A 49 21.61 -0.78 40.21
N HIS A 50 21.28 -0.55 41.49
CA HIS A 50 22.17 -0.85 42.63
C HIS A 50 21.56 -1.77 43.69
N ARG A 51 20.23 -1.82 43.83
CA ARG A 51 19.55 -2.59 44.89
C ARG A 51 18.67 -3.72 44.35
N HIS A 52 17.96 -3.46 43.25
CA HIS A 52 17.05 -4.40 42.59
C HIS A 52 17.55 -4.76 41.19
N THR A 53 18.82 -5.12 41.10
CA THR A 53 19.48 -5.49 39.83
C THR A 53 18.87 -6.77 39.24
N ASP A 54 18.40 -7.67 40.10
CA ASP A 54 17.66 -8.86 39.72
C ASP A 54 16.37 -8.54 38.94
N LEU A 55 15.63 -7.52 39.38
CA LEU A 55 14.43 -7.04 38.68
C LEU A 55 14.78 -6.34 37.37
N GLN A 56 15.91 -5.63 37.31
CA GLN A 56 16.39 -5.08 36.04
C GLN A 56 16.71 -6.18 35.02
N ASP A 57 17.35 -7.27 35.47
CA ASP A 57 17.71 -8.38 34.61
C ASP A 57 16.47 -9.20 34.20
N GLU A 58 15.51 -9.40 35.11
CA GLU A 58 14.20 -9.98 34.80
C GLU A 58 13.47 -9.16 33.72
N PHE A 59 13.46 -7.83 33.85
CA PHE A 59 12.83 -6.95 32.87
C PHE A 59 13.51 -7.07 31.50
N ARG A 60 14.84 -7.11 31.45
CA ARG A 60 15.60 -7.30 30.22
C ARG A 60 15.33 -8.66 29.58
N ALA A 61 15.28 -9.72 30.37
CA ALA A 61 14.96 -11.06 29.89
C ALA A 61 13.55 -11.13 29.33
N ARG A 62 12.57 -10.53 30.01
CA ARG A 62 11.19 -10.42 29.52
C ARG A 62 11.09 -9.60 28.24
N ILE A 63 11.81 -8.48 28.11
CA ILE A 63 11.88 -7.72 26.85
C ILE A 63 12.49 -8.57 25.73
N ALA A 64 13.58 -9.28 25.99
CA ALA A 64 14.20 -10.15 24.98
C ALA A 64 13.23 -11.27 24.53
N ASN A 65 12.49 -11.87 25.46
CA ASN A 65 11.46 -12.86 25.17
C ASN A 65 10.25 -12.25 24.46
N THR A 66 9.89 -10.99 24.74
CA THR A 66 8.79 -10.26 24.07
C THR A 66 9.19 -9.75 22.68
N ASN A 67 10.47 -9.42 22.48
CA ASN A 67 11.08 -9.11 21.17
C ASN A 67 11.21 -10.35 20.28
N THR A 68 10.90 -11.55 20.78
CA THR A 68 10.52 -12.65 19.90
C THR A 68 9.14 -12.30 19.35
N GLU A 69 9.17 -11.63 18.20
CA GLU A 69 8.07 -10.96 17.52
C GLU A 69 6.72 -11.69 17.73
N PRO A 70 5.71 -11.06 18.35
CA PRO A 70 4.41 -11.66 18.57
C PRO A 70 3.89 -12.29 17.28
N PRO A 71 3.39 -13.55 17.29
CA PRO A 71 2.92 -14.23 16.07
C PRO A 71 1.93 -13.40 15.24
N ILE A 72 1.13 -12.55 15.90
CA ILE A 72 0.19 -11.62 15.27
C ILE A 72 0.90 -10.58 14.39
N LEU A 73 2.05 -10.04 14.81
CA LEU A 73 2.81 -9.07 14.01
C LEU A 73 3.47 -9.72 12.79
N LEU A 74 3.90 -10.99 12.91
CA LEU A 74 4.38 -11.77 11.77
C LEU A 74 3.27 -12.05 10.77
N MET A 75 2.08 -12.44 11.23
CA MET A 75 0.90 -12.64 10.38
C MET A 75 0.50 -11.33 9.70
N LEU A 76 0.46 -10.21 10.44
CA LEU A 76 0.15 -8.90 9.87
C LEU A 76 1.18 -8.45 8.83
N ARG A 77 2.48 -8.69 9.06
CA ARG A 77 3.51 -8.43 8.05
C ARG A 77 3.33 -9.29 6.80
N ARG A 78 2.98 -10.56 6.98
CA ARG A 78 2.68 -11.44 5.84
C ARG A 78 1.46 -10.95 5.06
N GLU A 79 0.39 -10.59 5.75
CA GLU A 79 -0.83 -10.05 5.13
C GLU A 79 -0.55 -8.74 4.39
N THR A 80 0.24 -7.84 4.97
CA THR A 80 0.62 -6.59 4.31
C THR A 80 1.52 -6.83 3.09
N ALA A 81 2.44 -7.79 3.15
CA ALA A 81 3.25 -8.20 2.00
C ALA A 81 2.38 -8.81 0.89
N ASP A 82 1.46 -9.71 1.24
CA ASP A 82 0.53 -10.33 0.29
C ASP A 82 -0.41 -9.30 -0.34
N ALA A 83 -0.92 -8.35 0.45
CA ALA A 83 -1.74 -7.25 -0.04
C ALA A 83 -0.95 -6.35 -0.99
N GLN A 84 0.29 -6.00 -0.66
CA GLN A 84 1.16 -5.22 -1.55
C GLN A 84 1.46 -5.95 -2.86
N ALA A 85 1.68 -7.26 -2.82
CA ALA A 85 1.88 -8.06 -4.02
C ALA A 85 0.63 -8.06 -4.92
N ARG A 86 -0.57 -8.19 -4.34
CA ARG A 86 -1.84 -8.11 -5.08
C ARG A 86 -2.05 -6.74 -5.72
N VAL A 87 -1.78 -5.66 -5.00
CA VAL A 87 -1.89 -4.29 -5.54
C VAL A 87 -0.95 -4.10 -6.73
N ARG A 88 0.29 -4.60 -6.64
CA ARG A 88 1.26 -4.53 -7.76
C ARG A 88 0.77 -5.31 -8.97
N ALA A 89 0.27 -6.53 -8.77
CA ALA A 89 -0.28 -7.35 -9.85
C ALA A 89 -1.48 -6.67 -10.54
N LEU A 90 -2.46 -6.21 -9.76
CA LEU A 90 -3.63 -5.51 -10.27
C LEU A 90 -3.27 -4.21 -11.01
N THR A 91 -2.28 -3.47 -10.52
CA THR A 91 -1.79 -2.25 -11.19
C THR A 91 -1.15 -2.58 -12.54
N ALA A 92 -0.37 -3.67 -12.62
CA ALA A 92 0.20 -4.14 -13.87
C ALA A 92 -0.89 -4.55 -14.87
N ASP A 93 -1.93 -5.26 -14.41
CA ASP A 93 -3.05 -5.68 -15.25
C ASP A 93 -3.83 -4.47 -15.79
N VAL A 94 -4.16 -3.50 -14.93
CA VAL A 94 -4.83 -2.26 -15.34
C VAL A 94 -4.00 -1.49 -16.37
N SER A 95 -2.69 -1.41 -16.17
CA SER A 95 -1.78 -0.77 -17.14
C SER A 95 -1.79 -1.51 -18.48
N ALA A 96 -1.74 -2.85 -18.46
CA ALA A 96 -1.74 -3.66 -19.68
C ALA A 96 -3.06 -3.50 -20.46
N LEU A 97 -4.20 -3.58 -19.75
CA LEU A 97 -5.53 -3.39 -20.34
C LEU A 97 -5.69 -1.99 -20.94
N THR A 98 -5.17 -0.96 -20.26
CA THR A 98 -5.20 0.41 -20.77
C THR A 98 -4.44 0.54 -22.10
N VAL A 99 -3.25 -0.09 -22.19
CA VAL A 99 -2.48 -0.13 -23.45
C VAL A 99 -3.26 -0.84 -24.55
N THR A 100 -3.90 -1.96 -24.24
CA THR A 100 -4.73 -2.69 -25.21
C THR A 100 -5.91 -1.86 -25.71
N ILE A 101 -6.63 -1.19 -24.79
CA ILE A 101 -7.76 -0.31 -25.13
C ILE A 101 -7.31 0.79 -26.09
N HIS A 102 -6.24 1.52 -25.77
CA HIS A 102 -5.72 2.57 -26.65
C HIS A 102 -5.28 2.03 -28.02
N GLY A 103 -4.77 0.80 -28.07
CA GLY A 103 -4.44 0.11 -29.32
C GLY A 103 -5.69 -0.15 -30.17
N LEU A 104 -6.75 -0.70 -29.57
CA LEU A 104 -8.02 -0.98 -30.24
C LEU A 104 -8.70 0.31 -30.71
N GLU A 105 -8.70 1.36 -29.89
CA GLU A 105 -9.23 2.68 -30.27
C GLU A 105 -8.54 3.23 -31.52
N ARG A 106 -7.21 3.10 -31.61
CA ARG A 106 -6.46 3.52 -32.80
C ARG A 106 -6.84 2.71 -34.04
N ILE A 107 -6.99 1.40 -33.91
CA ILE A 107 -7.42 0.53 -35.02
C ILE A 107 -8.82 0.92 -35.50
N ILE A 108 -9.75 1.16 -34.57
CA ILE A 108 -11.12 1.60 -34.89
C ILE A 108 -11.09 2.94 -35.65
N GLN A 109 -10.26 3.89 -35.22
CA GLN A 109 -10.11 5.18 -35.92
C GLN A 109 -9.60 5.00 -37.35
N VAL A 110 -8.59 4.16 -37.57
CA VAL A 110 -8.07 3.86 -38.92
C VAL A 110 -9.14 3.21 -39.79
N LEU A 111 -9.82 2.17 -39.29
CA LEU A 111 -10.88 1.48 -40.03
C LEU A 111 -12.07 2.39 -40.34
N ALA A 112 -12.38 3.34 -39.47
CA ALA A 112 -13.43 4.34 -39.70
C ALA A 112 -13.07 5.30 -40.83
N LEU A 113 -11.79 5.71 -40.92
CA LEU A 113 -11.29 6.54 -42.02
C LEU A 113 -11.29 5.78 -43.34
N GLU A 114 -10.79 4.54 -43.36
CA GLU A 114 -10.80 3.68 -44.55
C GLU A 114 -12.22 3.42 -45.06
N ASN A 115 -13.15 3.10 -44.16
CA ASN A 115 -14.57 2.93 -44.54
C ASN A 115 -15.17 4.19 -45.14
N ARG A 116 -14.81 5.37 -44.61
CA ARG A 116 -15.28 6.65 -45.15
C ARG A 116 -14.76 6.86 -46.57
N GLU A 117 -13.47 6.60 -46.80
CA GLU A 117 -12.84 6.73 -48.12
C GLU A 117 -13.48 5.77 -49.13
N LEU A 118 -13.62 4.49 -48.78
CA LEU A 118 -14.26 3.48 -49.64
C LEU A 118 -15.69 3.86 -50.03
N ARG A 119 -16.46 4.42 -49.09
CA ARG A 119 -17.81 4.93 -49.34
C ARG A 119 -17.79 6.13 -50.30
N TRP A 120 -16.83 7.04 -50.15
CA TRP A 120 -16.66 8.16 -51.05
C TRP A 120 -16.26 7.72 -52.47
N SER A 121 -15.28 6.84 -52.61
CA SER A 121 -14.86 6.33 -53.93
C SER A 121 -16.00 5.59 -54.65
N ARG A 122 -16.77 4.77 -53.91
CA ARG A 122 -17.96 4.10 -54.47
C ARG A 122 -19.01 5.10 -54.94
N ALA A 123 -19.31 6.12 -54.14
CA ALA A 123 -20.27 7.16 -54.50
C ALA A 123 -19.81 8.00 -55.71
N GLN A 124 -18.50 8.14 -55.95
CA GLN A 124 -17.99 8.77 -57.16
C GLN A 124 -18.06 7.85 -58.38
N SER A 125 -17.75 6.56 -58.21
CA SER A 125 -17.84 5.57 -59.28
C SER A 125 -19.28 5.34 -59.77
N ASP A 126 -20.28 5.49 -58.89
CA ASP A 126 -21.70 5.37 -59.27
C ASP A 126 -22.22 6.63 -60.01
N LYS A 127 -21.50 7.76 -59.97
CA LYS A 127 -21.84 9.00 -60.69
C LYS A 127 -21.29 8.99 -62.12
N ILE A 128 -21.64 7.99 -62.93
CA ILE A 128 -21.30 7.97 -64.35
C ILE A 128 -22.34 8.83 -65.10
N VAL A 129 -21.94 10.02 -65.56
CA VAL A 129 -22.77 10.86 -66.42
C VAL A 129 -22.59 10.41 -67.87
N PRO A 130 -23.66 10.02 -68.59
CA PRO A 130 -23.55 9.66 -70.00
C PRO A 130 -22.99 10.85 -70.79
N LEU A 131 -21.91 10.63 -71.53
CA LEU A 131 -21.42 11.61 -72.50
C LEU A 131 -22.52 11.79 -73.55
N ARG A 132 -23.15 12.97 -73.58
CA ARG A 132 -24.10 13.33 -74.63
C ARG A 132 -23.38 13.22 -75.98
N PRO A 133 -23.92 12.49 -76.96
CA PRO A 133 -23.32 12.41 -78.28
C PRO A 133 -23.18 13.82 -78.84
N ALA A 134 -21.97 14.18 -79.26
CA ALA A 134 -21.70 15.47 -79.89
C ALA A 134 -22.65 15.64 -81.08
N GLU A 135 -23.52 16.65 -81.02
CA GLU A 135 -24.35 17.04 -82.14
C GLU A 135 -23.43 17.36 -83.32
N ARG A 136 -23.52 16.52 -84.37
CA ARG A 136 -22.79 16.73 -85.61
C ARG A 136 -23.32 18.02 -86.23
N HIS A 137 -22.58 19.11 -86.06
CA HIS A 137 -22.83 20.36 -86.76
C HIS A 137 -22.64 20.11 -88.26
N ASN A 138 -23.76 20.03 -88.98
CA ASN A 138 -23.77 19.89 -90.42
C ASN A 138 -23.79 21.31 -91.02
N PRO A 139 -22.75 21.75 -91.76
CA PRO A 139 -22.70 23.11 -92.28
C PRO A 139 -23.67 23.24 -93.46
N THR A 140 -24.74 24.02 -93.30
CA THR A 140 -25.60 24.40 -94.43
C THR A 140 -25.00 25.60 -95.17
N VAL A 141 -24.67 25.34 -96.44
CA VAL A 141 -24.21 26.30 -97.45
C VAL A 141 -25.40 27.13 -97.96
N LYS A 142 -25.34 28.46 -97.82
CA LYS A 142 -25.58 29.45 -98.89
C LYS A 142 -25.39 30.88 -98.39
#